data_AF-A0A396HZS1-F1
#
_entry.id   AF-A0A396HZS1-F1
#
_cell.length_a   1.000
_cell.length_b   1.000
_cell.length_c   1.000
_cell.angle_alpha   90.00
_cell.angle_beta   90.00
_cell.angle_gamma   90.00
#
_symmetry.space_group_name_H-M   'P 1'
#
loop_
_entity.id
_entity.type
_entity.pdbx_description
1 polymer ?
#
loop_
_entity_poly.entity_id
_entity_poly.type
_entity_poly.pdbx_seq_one_letter_code
_entity_poly.pdbx_strand_id
1 'polypeptide(L)'
;MYGLEDHQKKPGNHDFNLLKKLVLPDGSTLRAKLLGRPTKDCLFSDPARDGKSLLKIWNMNDYSGVVGVFNCQGAGWCKVGKKNLIHDENPGTVTDIIRAKDIDHLSTVADDKWTGDAIIFSHLCGEVVYLPKDVSIPITMKSGEYEVFTFYDSNYQMVPNVLLLV
;
A
#
# COMPACT_ATOMS: atom_id res chain seq x y z
N MET A 1 -4.91 27.85 34.02
CA MET A 1 -4.55 26.45 34.34
C MET A 1 -5.72 25.57 33.92
N TYR A 2 -5.86 25.28 32.62
CA TYR A 2 -6.85 24.32 32.14
C TYR A 2 -6.13 22.98 31.99
N GLY A 3 -6.59 22.00 32.78
CA GLY A 3 -6.02 20.66 32.81
C GLY A 3 -6.16 19.99 31.46
N LEU A 4 -5.04 19.52 30.94
CA LEU A 4 -5.02 18.44 29.97
C LEU A 4 -5.45 17.20 30.74
N GLU A 5 -6.71 16.79 30.60
CA GLU A 5 -7.10 15.46 31.02
C GLU A 5 -6.35 14.46 30.14
N ASP A 6 -5.44 13.73 30.76
CA ASP A 6 -4.73 12.62 30.17
C ASP A 6 -5.76 11.56 29.76
N HIS A 7 -6.11 11.49 28.48
CA HIS A 7 -6.94 10.40 27.93
C HIS A 7 -6.16 9.07 27.86
N GLN A 8 -5.15 8.88 28.71
CA GLN A 8 -4.36 7.66 28.78
C GLN A 8 -5.14 6.55 29.52
N LYS A 9 -5.44 5.52 28.73
CA LYS A 9 -5.94 4.17 29.06
C LYS A 9 -6.17 3.85 30.54
N LYS A 10 -7.44 3.75 30.94
CA LYS A 10 -7.85 2.98 32.13
C LYS A 10 -7.83 1.48 31.80
N PRO A 11 -7.17 0.62 32.59
CA PRO A 11 -7.29 -0.84 32.43
C PRO A 11 -8.78 -1.24 32.52
N GLY A 12 -9.27 -2.02 31.53
CA GLY A 12 -10.65 -2.54 31.52
C GLY A 12 -11.63 -1.87 30.55
N ASN A 13 -11.28 -0.74 29.92
CA ASN A 13 -12.14 -0.02 28.97
C ASN A 13 -11.77 -0.23 27.48
N HIS A 14 -11.15 -1.36 27.15
CA HIS A 14 -10.79 -1.67 25.77
C HIS A 14 -11.90 -2.44 25.06
N ASP A 15 -12.24 -2.03 23.84
CA ASP A 15 -13.07 -2.82 22.96
C ASP A 15 -12.26 -3.99 22.38
N PHE A 16 -12.41 -5.17 22.99
CA PHE A 16 -11.73 -6.39 22.54
C PHE A 16 -12.16 -6.84 21.15
N ASN A 17 -13.36 -6.49 20.69
CA ASN A 17 -13.79 -6.81 19.33
C ASN A 17 -13.04 -5.94 18.31
N LEU A 18 -12.76 -4.68 18.65
CA LEU A 18 -11.89 -3.83 17.84
C LEU A 18 -10.45 -4.34 17.85
N LEU A 19 -9.90 -4.69 19.01
CA LEU A 19 -8.52 -5.23 19.10
C LEU A 19 -8.35 -6.51 18.29
N LYS A 20 -9.34 -7.41 18.28
CA LYS A 20 -9.34 -8.62 17.46
C LYS A 20 -9.25 -8.35 15.95
N LYS A 21 -9.66 -7.17 15.47
CA LYS A 21 -9.50 -6.77 14.07
C LYS A 21 -8.08 -6.30 13.74
N LEU A 22 -7.26 -6.00 14.76
CA LEU A 22 -5.88 -5.50 14.63
C LEU A 22 -4.81 -6.57 14.83
N VAL A 23 -5.22 -7.80 15.18
CA VAL A 23 -4.34 -8.93 15.45
C VAL A 23 -4.70 -10.11 14.57
N LEU A 24 -3.69 -10.93 14.27
CA LEU A 24 -3.86 -12.21 13.58
C LEU A 24 -4.52 -13.24 14.52
N PRO A 25 -5.05 -14.36 13.98
CA PRO A 25 -5.70 -15.40 14.79
C PRO A 25 -4.83 -15.98 15.91
N ASP A 26 -3.50 -15.96 15.75
CA ASP A 26 -2.52 -16.39 16.75
C ASP A 26 -2.20 -15.31 17.81
N GLY A 27 -2.83 -14.14 17.73
CA GLY A 27 -2.63 -13.00 18.61
C GLY A 27 -1.43 -12.11 18.26
N SER A 28 -0.66 -12.44 17.22
CA SER A 28 0.41 -11.59 16.70
C SER A 28 -0.16 -10.37 15.94
N THR A 29 0.66 -9.35 15.70
CA THR A 29 0.25 -8.16 14.95
C THR A 29 0.91 -8.14 13.59
N LEU A 30 0.14 -7.93 12.53
CA LEU A 30 0.69 -7.69 11.21
C LEU A 30 1.35 -6.30 11.19
N ARG A 31 2.68 -6.25 11.09
CA ARG A 31 3.45 -5.00 11.10
C ARG A 31 4.34 -4.89 9.87
N ALA A 32 4.42 -3.68 9.35
CA ALA A 32 5.39 -3.31 8.33
C ALA A 32 6.82 -3.52 8.85
N LYS A 33 7.66 -4.16 8.04
CA LYS A 33 9.08 -4.39 8.32
C LYS A 33 9.97 -3.22 7.91
N LEU A 34 9.51 -2.40 6.97
CA LEU A 34 10.27 -1.31 6.38
C LEU A 34 9.52 0.01 6.53
N LEU A 35 10.21 1.12 6.24
CA LEU A 35 9.53 2.37 5.89
C LEU A 35 8.92 2.21 4.49
N GLY A 36 7.85 2.94 4.19
CA GLY A 36 7.31 2.99 2.83
C GLY A 36 8.38 3.48 1.86
N ARG A 37 8.69 2.69 0.84
CA ARG A 37 9.74 2.99 -0.16
C ARG A 37 9.10 3.27 -1.52
N PRO A 38 9.52 4.30 -2.24
CA PRO A 38 9.16 4.42 -3.65
C PRO A 38 9.58 3.15 -4.40
N THR A 39 8.73 2.70 -5.31
CA THR A 39 9.11 1.66 -6.28
C THR A 39 10.22 2.16 -7.19
N LYS A 40 10.99 1.25 -7.79
CA LYS A 40 12.18 1.60 -8.58
C LYS A 40 11.87 2.50 -9.78
N ASP A 41 10.72 2.30 -10.42
CA ASP A 41 10.29 3.14 -11.54
C ASP A 41 9.83 4.54 -11.12
N CYS A 42 9.61 4.80 -9.83
CA CYS A 42 9.39 6.15 -9.30
C CYS A 42 10.67 6.94 -9.01
N LEU A 43 11.86 6.33 -9.00
CA LEU A 43 13.09 6.98 -8.50
C LEU A 43 13.53 8.21 -9.34
N PHE A 44 13.18 8.23 -10.62
CA PHE A 44 13.55 9.29 -11.55
C PHE A 44 12.33 9.89 -12.28
N SER A 45 11.13 9.71 -11.73
CA SER A 45 9.92 10.36 -12.22
C SER A 45 9.50 11.51 -11.30
N ASP A 46 8.72 12.45 -11.86
CA ASP A 46 8.02 13.47 -11.07
C ASP A 46 6.53 13.13 -11.09
N PRO A 47 6.05 12.22 -10.21
CA PRO A 47 4.67 11.72 -10.23
C PRO A 47 3.62 12.80 -9.89
N ALA A 48 4.08 14.01 -9.59
CA ALA A 48 3.23 15.16 -9.32
C ALA A 48 3.06 16.09 -10.53
N ARG A 49 3.94 16.01 -11.54
CA ARG A 49 4.00 17.01 -12.63
C ARG A 49 4.23 16.46 -14.03
N ASP A 50 4.74 15.25 -14.16
CA ASP A 50 5.17 14.73 -15.46
C ASP A 50 4.00 14.28 -16.37
N GLY A 51 2.76 14.30 -15.85
CA GLY A 51 1.55 13.94 -16.57
C GLY A 51 1.47 12.47 -17.00
N LYS A 52 2.35 11.60 -16.50
CA LYS A 52 2.47 10.21 -16.99
C LYS A 52 2.77 9.17 -15.93
N SER A 53 3.33 9.54 -14.79
CA SER A 53 3.73 8.58 -13.75
C SER A 53 2.76 8.63 -12.57
N LEU A 54 2.45 7.45 -12.03
CA LEU A 54 1.81 7.34 -10.72
C LEU A 54 2.88 7.26 -9.62
N LEU A 55 2.59 7.78 -8.44
CA LEU A 55 3.43 7.52 -7.26
C LEU A 55 3.09 6.14 -6.73
N LYS A 56 4.08 5.25 -6.67
CA LYS A 56 3.95 3.91 -6.10
C LYS A 56 4.89 3.76 -4.92
N ILE A 57 4.33 3.43 -3.76
CA ILE A 57 5.06 3.22 -2.51
C ILE A 57 4.80 1.80 -2.03
N TRP A 58 5.85 1.06 -1.73
CA TRP A 58 5.75 -0.33 -1.27
C TRP A 58 6.29 -0.53 0.14
N ASN A 59 5.79 -1.58 0.78
CA ASN A 59 6.27 -2.12 2.05
C ASN A 59 6.00 -3.63 2.10
N MET A 60 6.38 -4.30 3.19
CA MET A 60 6.15 -5.71 3.42
C MET A 60 5.98 -6.03 4.90
N ASN A 61 5.34 -7.16 5.19
CA ASN A 61 5.26 -7.77 6.52
C ASN A 61 5.91 -9.17 6.48
N ASP A 62 5.59 -10.06 7.43
CA ASP A 62 6.12 -11.43 7.47
C ASP A 62 5.54 -12.37 6.41
N TYR A 63 4.46 -11.99 5.74
CA TYR A 63 3.64 -12.86 4.90
C TYR A 63 3.35 -12.29 3.50
N SER A 64 3.39 -10.96 3.34
CA SER A 64 2.98 -10.30 2.09
C SER A 64 3.72 -8.98 1.84
N GLY A 65 3.64 -8.53 0.60
CA GLY A 65 4.01 -7.18 0.20
C GLY A 65 2.77 -6.32 -0.04
N VAL A 66 2.91 -5.02 0.13
CA VAL A 66 1.85 -4.04 -0.12
C VAL A 66 2.40 -2.95 -1.04
N VAL A 67 1.61 -2.53 -2.02
CA VAL A 67 1.89 -1.36 -2.86
C VAL A 67 0.70 -0.41 -2.82
N GLY A 68 0.90 0.80 -2.32
CA GLY A 68 -0.02 1.91 -2.51
C GLY A 68 0.31 2.63 -3.81
N VAL A 69 -0.69 2.89 -4.64
CA VAL A 69 -0.57 3.61 -5.90
C VAL A 69 -1.45 4.84 -5.88
N PHE A 70 -0.89 5.98 -6.27
CA PHE A 70 -1.53 7.29 -6.13
C PHE A 70 -1.33 8.12 -7.40
N ASN A 71 -2.41 8.70 -7.91
CA ASN A 71 -2.30 9.77 -8.90
C ASN A 71 -2.13 11.11 -8.17
N CYS A 72 -0.88 11.57 -8.08
CA CYS A 72 -0.51 12.82 -7.41
C CYS A 72 -0.39 14.03 -8.36
N GLN A 73 -0.77 13.88 -9.63
CA GLN A 73 -0.61 14.93 -10.62
C GLN A 73 -1.35 16.20 -10.17
N GLY A 74 -0.74 17.37 -10.38
CA GLY A 74 -1.29 18.68 -10.03
C GLY A 74 -1.06 19.13 -8.59
N ALA A 75 -0.58 18.25 -7.71
CA ALA A 75 -0.20 18.60 -6.34
C ALA A 75 1.30 18.96 -6.24
N GLY A 76 1.71 19.73 -5.25
CA GLY A 76 3.14 19.98 -5.02
C GLY A 76 3.45 20.62 -3.68
N TRP A 77 4.63 20.33 -3.14
CA TRP A 77 5.09 20.93 -1.89
C TRP A 77 5.73 22.30 -2.12
N CYS A 78 5.20 23.34 -1.47
CA CYS A 78 5.84 24.66 -1.42
C CYS A 78 6.81 24.73 -0.24
N LYS A 79 8.12 24.77 -0.52
CA LYS A 79 9.17 24.86 0.51
C LYS A 79 9.08 26.13 1.35
N VAL A 80 8.72 27.27 0.74
CA VAL A 80 8.63 28.57 1.41
C VAL A 80 7.42 28.61 2.35
N GLY A 81 6.24 28.33 1.80
CA GLY A 81 4.99 28.34 2.56
C GLY A 81 4.78 27.12 3.46
N LYS A 82 5.66 26.11 3.38
CA LYS A 82 5.57 24.82 4.08
C LYS A 82 4.16 24.21 4.00
N LYS A 83 3.58 24.23 2.80
CA LYS A 83 2.25 23.70 2.54
C LYS A 83 2.18 23.02 1.19
N ASN A 84 1.24 22.09 1.06
CA ASN A 84 0.83 21.58 -0.24
C ASN A 84 0.10 22.67 -1.02
N LEU A 85 0.42 22.77 -2.30
CA LEU A 85 -0.22 23.63 -3.28
C LEU A 85 -0.79 22.75 -4.39
N ILE A 86 -1.90 23.21 -4.96
CA ILE A 86 -2.43 22.69 -6.21
C ILE A 86 -1.94 23.67 -7.29
N HIS A 87 -1.17 23.17 -8.26
CA HIS A 87 -0.69 23.98 -9.39
C HIS A 87 -1.41 23.66 -10.70
N ASP A 88 -2.15 22.56 -10.73
CA ASP A 88 -3.09 22.20 -11.78
C ASP A 88 -4.36 21.66 -11.12
N GLU A 89 -5.47 22.36 -11.30
CA GLU A 89 -6.76 22.01 -10.68
C GLU A 89 -7.50 20.90 -11.44
N ASN A 90 -7.10 20.59 -12.67
CA ASN A 90 -7.72 19.53 -13.47
C ASN A 90 -6.68 18.66 -14.19
N PRO A 91 -5.84 17.93 -13.44
CA PRO A 91 -4.80 17.09 -14.02
C PRO A 91 -5.44 15.89 -14.72
N GLY A 92 -4.77 15.43 -15.78
CA GLY A 92 -5.24 14.30 -16.58
C GLY A 92 -5.29 12.97 -15.83
N THR A 93 -6.07 12.05 -16.38
CA THR A 93 -6.03 10.63 -16.03
C THR A 93 -4.68 10.04 -16.46
N VAL A 94 -4.07 9.25 -15.59
CA VAL A 94 -2.80 8.57 -15.85
C VAL A 94 -3.03 7.06 -15.86
N THR A 95 -2.40 6.38 -16.82
CA THR A 95 -2.33 4.92 -16.88
C THR A 95 -0.89 4.48 -16.62
N ASP A 96 -0.71 3.55 -15.68
CA ASP A 96 0.58 2.96 -15.33
C ASP A 96 0.39 1.44 -15.16
N ILE A 97 1.42 0.74 -14.73
CA ILE A 97 1.41 -0.70 -14.49
C ILE A 97 1.80 -1.07 -13.06
N ILE A 98 1.22 -2.16 -12.57
CA ILE A 98 1.63 -2.81 -11.33
C ILE A 98 2.18 -4.21 -11.61
N ARG A 99 3.21 -4.61 -10.86
CA ARG A 99 3.87 -5.93 -10.98
C ARG A 99 4.31 -6.42 -9.61
N ALA A 100 4.43 -7.73 -9.45
CA ALA A 100 5.02 -8.31 -8.23
C ALA A 100 6.43 -7.77 -7.94
N LYS A 101 7.21 -7.48 -8.99
CA LYS A 101 8.57 -6.91 -8.87
C LYS A 101 8.62 -5.45 -8.40
N ASP A 102 7.48 -4.79 -8.23
CA ASP A 102 7.43 -3.47 -7.62
C ASP A 102 7.71 -3.56 -6.09
N ILE A 103 7.68 -4.77 -5.51
CA ILE A 103 8.13 -5.09 -4.15
C ILE A 103 9.49 -5.81 -4.22
N ASP A 104 10.57 -5.09 -3.90
CA ASP A 104 11.95 -5.58 -4.10
C ASP A 104 12.32 -6.84 -3.33
N HIS A 105 11.64 -7.10 -2.21
CA HIS A 105 11.99 -8.17 -1.27
C HIS A 105 10.86 -9.20 -1.10
N LEU A 106 9.93 -9.28 -2.06
CA LEU A 106 8.80 -10.20 -1.96
C LEU A 106 9.26 -11.67 -1.84
N SER A 107 10.37 -12.03 -2.48
CA SER A 107 10.94 -13.39 -2.41
C SER A 107 11.37 -13.80 -1.00
N THR A 108 11.63 -12.87 -0.08
CA THR A 108 12.11 -13.21 1.26
C THR A 108 10.99 -13.64 2.21
N VAL A 109 9.73 -13.53 1.78
CA VAL A 109 8.53 -13.96 2.54
C VAL A 109 7.69 -14.98 1.76
N ALA A 110 8.15 -15.38 0.58
CA ALA A 110 7.54 -16.41 -0.23
C ALA A 110 8.08 -17.80 0.15
N ASP A 111 7.39 -18.86 -0.27
CA ASP A 111 7.85 -20.24 -0.14
C ASP A 111 9.15 -20.46 -0.93
N ASP A 112 10.00 -21.40 -0.47
CA ASP A 112 11.25 -21.74 -1.15
C ASP A 112 11.05 -22.20 -2.61
N LYS A 113 9.85 -22.68 -2.96
CA LYS A 113 9.48 -23.11 -4.31
C LYS A 113 8.77 -22.02 -5.12
N TRP A 114 8.76 -20.78 -4.63
CA TRP A 114 8.09 -19.68 -5.31
C TRP A 114 8.65 -19.45 -6.71
N THR A 115 7.77 -19.51 -7.70
CA THR A 115 8.11 -19.34 -9.12
C THR A 115 8.20 -17.88 -9.53
N GLY A 116 7.69 -16.96 -8.70
CA GLY A 116 7.53 -15.54 -9.01
C GLY A 116 6.08 -15.14 -9.32
N ASP A 117 5.14 -16.09 -9.31
CA ASP A 117 3.71 -15.83 -9.51
C ASP A 117 3.08 -15.27 -8.23
N ALA A 118 2.19 -14.30 -8.32
CA ALA A 118 1.57 -13.66 -7.16
C ALA A 118 0.05 -13.76 -7.20
N ILE A 119 -0.57 -13.76 -6.02
CA ILE A 119 -1.98 -13.41 -5.86
C ILE A 119 -2.05 -11.97 -5.38
N ILE A 120 -2.84 -11.15 -6.08
CA ILE A 120 -3.02 -9.73 -5.79
C ILE A 120 -4.43 -9.52 -5.27
N PHE A 121 -4.55 -8.79 -4.17
CA PHE A 121 -5.83 -8.26 -3.70
C PHE A 121 -5.85 -6.74 -3.86
N SER A 122 -6.84 -6.22 -4.60
CA SER A 122 -7.18 -4.80 -4.65
C SER A 122 -8.11 -4.47 -3.50
N HIS A 123 -7.74 -3.49 -2.68
CA HIS A 123 -8.49 -3.14 -1.47
C HIS A 123 -9.73 -2.33 -1.77
N LEU A 124 -9.68 -1.38 -2.72
CA LEU A 124 -10.85 -0.57 -3.04
C LEU A 124 -11.83 -1.29 -3.96
N CYS A 125 -11.36 -2.08 -4.93
CA CYS A 125 -12.26 -2.89 -5.77
C CYS A 125 -12.72 -4.17 -5.06
N GLY A 126 -11.98 -4.67 -4.07
CA GLY A 126 -12.29 -5.92 -3.38
C GLY A 126 -12.08 -7.16 -4.25
N GLU A 127 -11.20 -7.08 -5.25
CA GLU A 127 -10.96 -8.13 -6.24
C GLU A 127 -9.64 -8.87 -6.00
N VAL A 128 -9.65 -10.17 -6.30
CA VAL A 128 -8.46 -11.03 -6.26
C VAL A 128 -8.07 -11.42 -7.68
N VAL A 129 -6.81 -11.22 -8.03
CA VAL A 129 -6.25 -11.54 -9.35
C VAL A 129 -5.00 -12.40 -9.19
N TYR A 130 -4.90 -13.49 -9.95
CA TYR A 130 -3.65 -14.21 -10.11
C TYR A 130 -2.77 -13.51 -11.15
N LEU A 131 -1.55 -13.18 -10.77
CA LEU A 131 -0.55 -12.52 -11.59
C LEU A 131 0.62 -13.48 -11.86
N PRO A 132 0.77 -14.00 -13.09
CA PRO A 132 1.94 -14.79 -13.43
C PRO A 132 3.23 -13.97 -13.32
N LYS A 133 4.35 -14.65 -13.13
CA LYS A 133 5.68 -14.03 -13.09
C LYS A 133 5.91 -13.10 -14.29
N ASP A 134 6.51 -11.95 -14.01
CA ASP A 134 6.88 -10.92 -15.00
C ASP A 134 5.72 -10.30 -15.78
N VAL A 135 4.47 -10.67 -15.48
CA VAL A 135 3.27 -10.03 -16.02
C VAL A 135 2.97 -8.74 -15.25
N SER A 136 2.33 -7.80 -15.93
CA SER A 136 1.89 -6.53 -15.37
C SER A 136 0.40 -6.31 -15.56
N ILE A 137 -0.26 -5.68 -14.60
CA ILE A 137 -1.65 -5.25 -14.71
C ILE A 137 -1.66 -3.74 -14.99
N PRO A 138 -2.34 -3.27 -16.05
CA PRO A 138 -2.53 -1.85 -16.26
C PRO A 138 -3.53 -1.29 -15.24
N ILE A 139 -3.21 -0.13 -14.69
CA ILE A 139 -4.08 0.63 -13.78
C ILE A 139 -4.27 2.03 -14.33
N THR A 140 -5.49 2.55 -14.27
CA THR A 140 -5.84 3.86 -14.82
C THR A 140 -6.57 4.65 -13.77
N MET A 141 -6.11 5.86 -13.47
CA MET A 141 -6.53 6.62 -12.31
C MET A 141 -6.66 8.11 -12.64
N LYS A 142 -7.74 8.74 -12.21
CA LYS A 142 -7.92 10.20 -12.26
C LYS A 142 -7.07 10.85 -11.17
N SER A 143 -6.83 12.16 -11.29
CA SER A 143 -6.13 12.91 -10.25
C SER A 143 -6.83 12.76 -8.90
N GLY A 144 -6.05 12.51 -7.85
CA GLY A 144 -6.53 12.31 -6.47
C GLY A 144 -7.06 10.90 -6.18
N GLU A 145 -7.19 10.03 -7.18
CA GLU A 145 -7.50 8.62 -6.95
C GLU A 145 -6.28 7.86 -6.44
N TYR A 146 -6.55 6.82 -5.66
CA TYR A 146 -5.55 5.89 -5.14
C TYR A 146 -6.10 4.47 -5.15
N GLU A 147 -5.22 3.48 -5.01
CA GLU A 147 -5.55 2.07 -4.78
C GLU A 147 -4.42 1.45 -3.96
N VAL A 148 -4.75 0.45 -3.16
CA VAL A 148 -3.79 -0.35 -2.40
C VAL A 148 -3.89 -1.78 -2.87
N PHE A 149 -2.74 -2.39 -3.14
CA PHE A 149 -2.63 -3.77 -3.55
C PHE A 149 -1.83 -4.55 -2.52
N THR A 150 -2.35 -5.69 -2.07
CA THR A 150 -1.56 -6.68 -1.33
C THR A 150 -1.16 -7.81 -2.25
N PHE A 151 0.12 -8.17 -2.22
CA PHE A 151 0.72 -9.24 -2.99
C PHE A 151 1.10 -10.40 -2.07
N TYR A 152 0.59 -11.58 -2.38
CA TYR A 152 0.94 -12.84 -1.76
C TYR A 152 1.68 -13.73 -2.75
N ASP A 153 2.52 -14.62 -2.23
CA ASP A 153 2.96 -15.79 -2.98
C ASP A 153 1.73 -16.58 -3.48
N SER A 154 1.74 -17.06 -4.73
CA SER A 154 0.68 -17.91 -5.28
C SER A 154 0.44 -19.22 -4.52
N ASN A 155 1.45 -19.71 -3.80
CA ASN A 155 1.35 -20.90 -2.94
C ASN A 155 0.80 -20.56 -1.54
N TYR A 156 0.57 -19.28 -1.24
CA TYR A 156 0.10 -18.85 0.06
C TYR A 156 -1.31 -19.40 0.33
N GLN A 157 -1.45 -20.20 1.39
CA GLN A 157 -2.75 -20.60 1.89
C GLN A 157 -3.41 -19.39 2.56
N MET A 158 -4.35 -18.77 1.86
CA MET A 158 -5.16 -17.67 2.37
C MET A 158 -5.86 -18.08 3.67
N VAL A 159 -5.28 -17.69 4.79
CA VAL A 159 -5.95 -17.79 6.10
C VAL A 159 -7.09 -16.75 6.12
N PRO A 160 -8.32 -17.13 6.52
CA PRO A 160 -9.55 -16.34 6.30
C PRO A 160 -9.60 -14.91 6.88
N ASN A 161 -8.56 -14.42 7.56
CA ASN A 161 -8.55 -13.12 8.24
C ASN A 161 -7.33 -12.23 7.91
N VAL A 162 -6.46 -12.60 6.96
CA VAL A 162 -5.23 -11.82 6.66
C VAL A 162 -5.47 -10.67 5.66
N LEU A 163 -6.61 -10.65 4.95
CA LEU A 163 -6.92 -9.56 4.01
C LEU A 163 -7.20 -8.20 4.68
N LEU A 164 -7.36 -8.13 6.00
CA LEU A 164 -7.99 -6.99 6.68
C LEU A 164 -7.02 -6.01 7.37
N LEU A 165 -5.71 -6.15 7.20
CA LEU A 165 -4.72 -5.29 7.86
C LEU A 165 -3.72 -4.73 6.88
N VAL A 166 -4.12 -3.69 6.15
CA VAL A 166 -3.21 -2.78 5.44
C VAL A 166 -3.54 -1.35 5.84
#